data_AF-A0A973BVP6-F1
#
_entry.id   AF-A0A973BVP6-F1
#
_cell.length_a   1.000
_cell.length_b   1.000
_cell.length_c   1.000
_cell.angle_alpha   90.00
_cell.angle_beta   90.00
_cell.angle_gamma   90.00
#
_symmetry.space_group_name_H-M   'P 1'
#
loop_
_entity.id
_entity.type
_entity.pdbx_description
1 polymer ?
#
loop_
_entity_poly.entity_id
_entity_poly.type
_entity_poly.pdbx_seq_one_letter_code
_entity_poly.pdbx_strand_id
1 'polypeptide(L)'
;MIRLGSLAGYPFEGPRVLAGWTAPAVPAVFAILYRADANGRPNDYAVIDVDHSDDLSTERFPFKHPRATCWQQRAESKFELHICTYEVPGGTRAHREQIARELIAVYKPGCHPEQYDQAWEDEWIGSYRAPTAGPLTTNRDPNDT
;
A
#
# COMPACT_ATOMS: atom_id res chain seq x y z
N MET A 1 -1.24 0.34 -10.83
CA MET A 1 -1.31 -1.02 -11.43
C MET A 1 -0.22 -1.85 -10.78
N ILE A 2 -0.57 -2.96 -10.13
CA ILE A 2 0.40 -3.82 -9.42
C ILE A 2 0.77 -5.01 -10.29
N ARG A 3 2.07 -5.36 -10.35
CA ARG A 3 2.50 -6.65 -10.89
C ARG A 3 2.45 -7.70 -9.78
N LEU A 4 1.86 -8.86 -10.09
CA LEU A 4 1.79 -10.01 -9.18
C LEU A 4 3.15 -10.27 -8.52
N GLY A 5 3.17 -10.31 -7.18
CA GLY A 5 4.34 -10.64 -6.36
C GLY A 5 5.12 -9.46 -5.78
N SER A 6 4.85 -8.22 -6.20
CA SER A 6 5.48 -7.05 -5.54
C SER A 6 4.57 -5.82 -5.52
N LEU A 7 4.35 -5.26 -4.33
CA LEU A 7 3.59 -4.01 -4.15
C LEU A 7 4.59 -2.93 -3.72
N ALA A 8 4.84 -1.96 -4.60
CA ALA A 8 5.93 -0.96 -4.47
C ALA A 8 7.32 -1.56 -4.17
N GLY A 9 7.62 -2.77 -4.66
CA GLY A 9 8.90 -3.45 -4.43
C GLY A 9 8.95 -4.37 -3.21
N TYR A 10 7.90 -4.38 -2.37
CA TYR A 10 7.80 -5.30 -1.24
C TYR A 10 7.20 -6.66 -1.66
N PRO A 11 7.74 -7.80 -1.18
CA PRO A 11 7.32 -9.13 -1.58
C PRO A 11 6.04 -9.56 -0.85
N PHE A 12 4.91 -8.99 -1.24
CA PHE A 12 3.61 -9.36 -0.69
C PHE A 12 3.20 -10.78 -1.12
N GLU A 13 2.72 -11.57 -0.18
CA GLU A 13 2.03 -12.82 -0.44
C GLU A 13 0.59 -12.58 -0.91
N GLY A 14 0.18 -13.26 -1.98
CA GLY A 14 -1.14 -13.11 -2.59
C GLY A 14 -1.06 -12.71 -4.06
N PRO A 15 -2.18 -12.31 -4.69
CA PRO A 15 -3.48 -11.98 -4.10
C PRO A 15 -4.36 -13.21 -3.79
N ARG A 16 -4.95 -13.25 -2.59
CA ARG A 16 -5.91 -14.28 -2.17
C ARG A 16 -7.33 -13.69 -2.13
N VAL A 17 -8.35 -14.47 -2.45
CA VAL A 17 -9.75 -14.01 -2.33
C VAL A 17 -10.05 -13.69 -0.87
N LEU A 18 -10.50 -12.47 -0.58
CA LEU A 18 -10.80 -12.02 0.79
C LEU A 18 -12.00 -12.78 1.37
N ALA A 19 -12.98 -13.11 0.54
CA ALA A 19 -14.12 -13.94 0.94
C ALA A 19 -13.65 -15.35 1.33
N GLY A 20 -13.73 -15.66 2.63
CA GLY A 20 -13.31 -16.97 3.17
C GLY A 20 -11.83 -17.04 3.55
N TRP A 21 -11.06 -15.96 3.37
CA TRP A 21 -9.71 -15.89 3.91
C TRP A 21 -9.74 -15.79 5.44
N THR A 22 -8.91 -16.61 6.09
CA THR A 22 -8.76 -16.61 7.55
C THR A 22 -7.45 -15.91 7.90
N ALA A 23 -7.55 -14.85 8.70
CA ALA A 23 -6.41 -14.05 9.06
C ALA A 23 -5.47 -14.81 10.03
N PRO A 24 -4.17 -14.94 9.71
CA PRO A 24 -3.19 -15.56 10.61
C PRO A 24 -2.87 -14.65 11.79
N ALA A 25 -2.45 -15.22 12.92
CA ALA A 25 -2.07 -14.48 14.12
C ALA A 25 -0.61 -13.98 14.03
N VAL A 26 -0.34 -13.10 13.06
CA VAL A 26 1.00 -12.59 12.74
C VAL A 26 0.99 -11.08 12.51
N PRO A 27 2.10 -10.38 12.83
CA PRO A 27 2.27 -8.98 12.50
C PRO A 27 2.61 -8.81 11.01
N ALA A 28 1.80 -8.05 10.29
CA ALA A 28 1.97 -7.87 8.85
C ALA A 28 1.37 -6.56 8.35
N VAL A 29 1.87 -6.12 7.19
CA VAL A 29 1.21 -5.12 6.34
C VAL A 29 0.22 -5.84 5.44
N PHE A 30 -0.98 -5.30 5.26
CA PHE A 30 -1.97 -5.86 4.36
C PHE A 30 -2.44 -4.82 3.35
N ALA A 31 -2.82 -5.29 2.17
CA ALA A 31 -3.43 -4.48 1.11
C ALA A 31 -4.70 -5.17 0.61
N ILE A 32 -5.77 -4.40 0.51
CA ILE A 32 -7.04 -4.83 -0.08
C ILE A 32 -7.11 -4.34 -1.51
N LEU A 33 -7.40 -5.29 -2.40
CA LEU A 33 -7.37 -5.13 -3.84
C LEU A 33 -8.70 -5.54 -4.45
N TYR A 34 -8.98 -5.05 -5.65
CA TYR A 34 -10.02 -5.60 -6.53
C TYR A 34 -9.50 -5.70 -7.95
N ARG A 35 -10.14 -6.54 -8.77
CA ARG A 35 -9.84 -6.64 -10.20
C ARG A 35 -10.49 -5.48 -10.92
N ALA A 36 -9.68 -4.60 -11.51
CA ALA A 36 -10.19 -3.41 -12.19
C ALA A 36 -10.79 -3.74 -13.57
N ASP A 37 -10.28 -4.78 -14.24
CA ASP A 37 -10.79 -5.28 -15.52
C ASP A 37 -10.69 -6.81 -15.57
N ALA A 38 -11.70 -7.50 -15.03
CA ALA A 38 -11.71 -8.95 -14.97
C ALA A 38 -11.75 -9.63 -16.35
N ASN A 39 -12.26 -8.92 -17.39
CA ASN A 39 -12.50 -9.49 -18.72
C ASN A 39 -11.33 -9.25 -19.69
N GLY A 40 -10.71 -8.07 -19.66
CA GLY A 40 -9.59 -7.71 -20.52
C GLY A 40 -8.22 -7.96 -19.91
N ARG A 41 -8.10 -7.81 -18.58
CA ARG A 41 -6.81 -7.86 -17.85
C ARG A 41 -6.98 -8.50 -16.47
N PRO A 42 -7.15 -9.84 -16.40
CA PRO A 42 -7.47 -10.54 -15.16
C PRO A 42 -6.40 -10.43 -14.05
N ASN A 43 -5.20 -9.95 -14.39
CA ASN A 43 -4.09 -9.73 -13.48
C ASN A 43 -3.91 -8.26 -13.04
N ASP A 44 -4.77 -7.35 -13.50
CA ASP A 44 -4.72 -5.94 -13.11
C ASP A 44 -5.55 -5.71 -11.84
N TYR A 45 -4.82 -5.62 -10.73
CA TYR A 45 -5.38 -5.30 -9.43
C TYR A 45 -5.19 -3.82 -9.10
N ALA A 46 -6.26 -3.21 -8.61
CA ALA A 46 -6.26 -1.86 -8.06
C ALA A 46 -6.36 -1.91 -6.54
N VAL A 47 -5.59 -1.05 -5.87
CA VAL A 47 -5.55 -0.95 -4.41
C VAL A 47 -6.71 -0.11 -3.92
N ILE A 48 -7.52 -0.66 -3.01
CA ILE A 48 -8.62 0.06 -2.36
C ILE A 48 -8.21 0.55 -0.98
N ASP A 49 -7.36 -0.21 -0.30
CA ASP A 49 -6.97 0.04 1.08
C ASP A 49 -5.63 -0.62 1.40
N VAL A 50 -4.87 -0.01 2.32
CA VAL A 50 -3.59 -0.53 2.82
C VAL A 50 -3.46 -0.16 4.27
N ASP A 51 -3.03 -1.10 5.11
CA ASP A 51 -2.67 -0.79 6.50
C ASP A 51 -1.71 -1.84 7.06
N HIS A 52 -1.41 -1.72 8.34
CA HIS A 52 -0.60 -2.63 9.10
C HIS A 52 -1.34 -3.10 10.35
N SER A 53 -0.98 -4.30 10.83
CA SER A 53 -1.43 -4.79 12.12
C SER A 53 -0.28 -5.44 12.88
N ASP A 54 -0.39 -5.44 14.20
CA ASP A 54 0.46 -6.25 15.07
C ASP A 54 -0.05 -7.70 15.15
N ASP A 55 -1.33 -7.92 14.85
CA ASP A 55 -1.96 -9.24 14.77
C ASP A 55 -3.17 -9.19 13.82
N LEU A 56 -2.99 -9.70 12.60
CA LEU A 56 -4.05 -9.73 11.59
C LEU A 56 -5.31 -10.48 12.04
N SER A 57 -5.21 -11.44 12.97
CA SER A 57 -6.37 -12.18 13.49
C SER A 57 -7.33 -11.28 14.29
N THR A 58 -6.83 -10.15 14.81
CA THR A 58 -7.61 -9.20 15.62
C THR A 58 -8.35 -8.13 14.79
N GLU A 59 -7.97 -7.96 13.52
CA GLU A 59 -8.52 -6.96 12.59
C GLU A 59 -9.96 -7.27 12.12
N ARG A 60 -10.53 -8.41 12.55
CA ARG A 60 -11.92 -8.82 12.27
C ARG A 60 -12.24 -8.96 10.78
N PHE A 61 -11.26 -9.40 9.99
CA PHE A 61 -11.49 -9.81 8.60
C PHE A 61 -12.52 -10.95 8.49
N PRO A 62 -13.19 -11.11 7.34
CA PRO A 62 -13.16 -10.21 6.17
C PRO A 62 -14.17 -9.06 6.23
N PHE A 63 -15.36 -9.26 6.84
CA PHE A 63 -16.48 -8.31 6.75
C PHE A 63 -16.96 -7.73 8.08
N LYS A 64 -16.27 -8.03 9.19
CA LYS A 64 -16.45 -7.32 10.47
C LYS A 64 -15.41 -6.20 10.64
N HIS A 65 -14.49 -6.05 9.70
CA HIS A 65 -13.50 -4.99 9.68
C HIS A 65 -14.20 -3.62 9.49
N PRO A 66 -13.82 -2.56 10.21
CA PRO A 66 -14.49 -1.26 10.14
C PRO A 66 -14.62 -0.68 8.73
N ARG A 67 -13.58 -0.88 7.90
CA ARG A 67 -13.52 -0.41 6.50
C ARG A 67 -14.16 -1.36 5.48
N ALA A 68 -14.67 -2.52 5.90
CA ALA A 68 -15.23 -3.53 4.98
C ALA A 68 -16.40 -3.00 4.13
N THR A 69 -17.23 -2.14 4.71
CA THR A 69 -18.34 -1.50 3.99
C THR A 69 -17.84 -0.67 2.79
N CYS A 70 -16.74 0.06 2.94
CA CYS A 70 -16.17 0.84 1.85
C CYS A 70 -15.62 -0.06 0.73
N TRP A 71 -14.96 -1.17 1.10
CA TRP A 71 -14.43 -2.13 0.13
C TRP A 71 -15.55 -2.76 -0.71
N GLN A 72 -16.65 -3.16 -0.04
CA GLN A 72 -17.80 -3.76 -0.71
C GLN A 72 -18.53 -2.79 -1.66
N GLN A 73 -18.53 -1.49 -1.37
CA GLN A 73 -19.12 -0.49 -2.28
C GLN A 73 -18.28 -0.26 -3.54
N ARG A 74 -16.97 -0.51 -3.47
CA ARG A 74 -16.02 -0.32 -4.57
C ARG A 74 -15.88 -1.55 -5.46
N ALA A 75 -16.09 -2.74 -4.92
CA ALA A 75 -16.08 -3.99 -5.68
C ALA A 75 -17.49 -4.32 -6.19
N GLU A 76 -17.62 -4.85 -7.40
CA GLU A 76 -18.93 -5.28 -7.92
C GLU A 76 -19.46 -6.48 -7.13
N SER A 77 -18.55 -7.30 -6.58
CA SER A 77 -18.87 -8.44 -5.74
C SER A 77 -17.85 -8.66 -4.62
N LYS A 78 -18.31 -9.19 -3.48
CA LYS A 78 -17.46 -9.59 -2.34
C LYS A 78 -16.39 -10.63 -2.69
N PHE A 79 -16.57 -11.37 -3.79
CA PHE A 79 -15.62 -12.38 -4.27
C PHE A 79 -14.51 -11.78 -5.14
N GLU A 80 -14.65 -10.53 -5.56
CA GLU A 80 -13.64 -9.81 -6.33
C GLU A 80 -12.67 -9.04 -5.45
N LEU A 81 -12.98 -8.94 -4.15
CA LEU A 81 -12.06 -8.44 -3.16
C LEU A 81 -10.97 -9.47 -2.92
N HIS A 82 -9.74 -9.01 -3.02
CA HIS A 82 -8.55 -9.80 -2.75
C HIS A 82 -7.72 -9.13 -1.65
N ILE A 83 -6.93 -9.92 -0.95
CA ILE A 83 -5.99 -9.48 0.05
C ILE A 83 -4.59 -9.95 -0.30
N CYS A 84 -3.63 -9.05 -0.08
CA CYS A 84 -2.22 -9.35 -0.05
C CYS A 84 -1.68 -9.03 1.35
N THR A 85 -0.77 -9.85 1.84
CA THR A 85 -0.12 -9.65 3.15
C THR A 85 1.39 -9.70 3.01
N TYR A 86 2.09 -8.88 3.77
CA TYR A 86 3.54 -8.89 3.86
C TYR A 86 3.95 -8.93 5.33
N GLU A 87 4.46 -10.08 5.75
CA GLU A 87 5.12 -10.24 7.04
C GLU A 87 6.51 -9.63 6.94
N VAL A 88 6.82 -8.64 7.78
CA VAL A 88 8.13 -7.98 7.78
C VAL A 88 9.07 -8.78 8.69
N PRO A 89 10.05 -9.53 8.17
CA PRO A 89 10.90 -10.38 9.00
C PRO A 89 11.74 -9.52 9.96
N GLY A 90 11.62 -9.76 11.27
CA GLY A 90 12.30 -8.94 12.29
C GLY A 90 11.86 -7.47 12.34
N GLY A 91 10.78 -7.10 11.64
CA GLY A 91 10.29 -5.73 11.56
C GLY A 91 9.55 -5.30 12.83
N THR A 92 9.84 -4.09 13.30
CA THR A 92 9.07 -3.46 14.38
C THR A 92 7.74 -2.92 13.85
N ARG A 93 6.83 -2.54 14.77
CA ARG A 93 5.59 -1.84 14.43
C ARG A 93 5.86 -0.59 13.57
N ALA A 94 6.85 0.21 13.95
CA ALA A 94 7.23 1.42 13.22
C ALA A 94 7.65 1.13 11.77
N HIS A 95 8.33 0.00 11.51
CA HIS A 95 8.71 -0.38 10.16
C HIS A 95 7.46 -0.73 9.31
N ARG A 96 6.50 -1.48 9.87
CA ARG A 96 5.23 -1.77 9.19
C ARG A 96 4.42 -0.51 8.91
N GLU A 97 4.37 0.41 9.87
CA GLU A 97 3.70 1.70 9.74
C GLU A 97 4.33 2.55 8.62
N GLN A 98 5.66 2.60 8.55
CA GLN A 98 6.37 3.29 7.47
C GLN A 98 6.01 2.70 6.10
N ILE A 99 6.03 1.37 5.97
CA ILE A 99 5.64 0.70 4.72
C ILE A 99 4.19 1.05 4.36
N ALA A 100 3.25 0.97 5.31
CA ALA A 100 1.87 1.33 5.06
C ALA A 100 1.73 2.78 4.56
N ARG A 101 2.43 3.74 5.19
CA ARG A 101 2.45 5.15 4.75
C ARG A 101 2.99 5.33 3.33
N GLU A 102 4.10 4.68 3.00
CA GLU A 102 4.67 4.70 1.66
C GLU A 102 3.66 4.21 0.63
N LEU A 103 3.00 3.09 0.91
CA LEU A 103 1.99 2.50 0.04
C LEU A 103 0.75 3.37 -0.09
N ILE A 104 0.28 3.98 0.99
CA ILE A 104 -0.86 4.92 0.96
C ILE A 104 -0.50 6.12 0.07
N ALA A 105 0.71 6.65 0.18
CA ALA A 105 1.13 7.80 -0.62
C ALA A 105 1.28 7.48 -2.11
N VAL A 106 1.76 6.27 -2.44
CA VAL A 106 1.93 5.81 -3.83
C VAL A 106 0.57 5.50 -4.48
N TYR A 107 -0.31 4.79 -3.78
CA TYR A 107 -1.55 4.27 -4.38
C TYR A 107 -2.79 5.13 -4.13
N LYS A 108 -2.73 6.06 -3.16
CA LYS A 108 -3.84 6.92 -2.72
C LYS A 108 -5.16 6.13 -2.57
N PRO A 109 -5.16 5.07 -1.74
CA PRO A 109 -6.30 4.18 -1.57
C PRO A 109 -7.54 4.96 -1.10
N GLY A 110 -8.62 4.89 -1.88
CA GLY A 110 -9.79 5.72 -1.62
C GLY A 110 -10.66 5.29 -0.44
N CYS A 111 -10.41 4.13 0.18
CA CYS A 111 -11.06 3.72 1.43
C CYS A 111 -10.20 3.93 2.68
N HIS A 112 -8.95 4.37 2.51
CA HIS A 112 -8.10 4.70 3.64
C HIS A 112 -8.51 6.07 4.23
N PRO A 113 -8.69 6.18 5.57
CA PRO A 113 -9.15 7.43 6.19
C PRO A 113 -8.10 8.55 6.10
N GLU A 114 -6.81 8.20 6.16
CA GLU A 114 -5.71 9.16 6.04
C GLU A 114 -5.12 9.10 4.62
N GLN A 115 -4.98 10.24 3.96
CA GLN A 115 -4.20 10.32 2.72
C GLN A 115 -2.85 10.93 3.06
N TYR A 116 -1.78 10.16 2.87
CA TYR A 116 -0.42 10.66 2.98
C TYR A 116 -0.02 11.28 1.64
N ASP A 117 0.48 12.50 1.67
CA ASP A 117 1.14 13.10 0.51
C ASP A 117 2.64 12.87 0.62
N GLN A 118 3.29 12.47 -0.49
CA GLN A 118 4.76 12.51 -0.59
C GLN A 118 5.21 13.92 -0.96
N ALA A 119 4.56 14.95 -0.40
CA ALA A 119 4.91 16.33 -0.63
C ALA A 119 6.20 16.63 0.15
N TRP A 120 7.34 16.43 -0.52
CA TRP A 120 8.56 17.15 -0.17
C TRP A 120 8.39 18.56 -0.73
N GLU A 121 7.96 19.49 0.13
CA GLU A 121 7.93 20.90 -0.22
C GLU A 121 9.37 21.40 -0.43
N ASP A 122 9.66 21.99 -1.59
CA ASP A 122 11.00 22.49 -1.94
C ASP A 122 11.52 23.55 -0.94
N GLU A 123 10.62 24.22 -0.21
CA GLU A 123 11.00 25.18 0.83
C GLU A 123 11.72 24.55 2.03
N TRP A 124 11.55 23.24 2.27
CA TRP A 124 12.17 22.52 3.40
C TRP A 124 13.58 22.05 3.09
N ILE A 125 13.93 21.87 1.82
CA ILE A 125 15.31 21.68 1.37
C ILE A 125 15.87 23.07 1.08
N GLY A 126 16.06 23.88 2.13
CA GLY A 126 16.50 25.26 2.01
C GLY A 126 17.58 25.40 0.94
N SER A 127 17.39 26.32 -0.01
CA SER A 127 18.30 26.50 -1.13
C SER A 127 19.72 26.76 -0.60
N TYR A 128 20.61 25.78 -0.73
CA TYR A 128 21.99 25.93 -0.28
C TYR A 128 22.79 26.65 -1.37
N ARG A 129 23.14 27.91 -1.13
CA ARG A 129 24.18 28.62 -1.88
C ARG A 129 25.32 28.95 -0.92
N ALA A 130 26.42 28.22 -1.03
CA ALA A 130 27.68 28.59 -0.40
C ALA A 130 28.62 29.24 -1.44
N PRO A 131 29.50 30.19 -1.06
CA PRO A 131 30.44 30.80 -1.99
C PRO A 131 31.41 29.82 -2.68
N THR A 132 31.57 28.62 -2.11
CA THR A 132 32.57 27.62 -2.51
C THR A 132 31.97 26.32 -3.05
N ALA A 133 30.64 26.16 -3.05
CA ALA A 133 29.98 24.95 -3.55
C ALA A 133 28.66 25.31 -4.24
N GLY A 134 28.44 24.74 -5.44
CA GLY A 134 27.22 24.92 -6.21
C GLY A 134 26.00 24.28 -5.55
N PRO A 135 24.78 24.54 -6.07
CA PRO A 135 23.56 23.92 -5.57
C PRO A 135 23.67 22.40 -5.57
N LEU A 136 23.12 21.75 -4.55
CA LEU A 136 22.99 20.29 -4.54
C LEU A 136 22.23 19.87 -5.81
N THR A 137 22.82 18.96 -6.59
CA THR A 137 22.19 18.41 -7.79
C THR A 137 21.00 17.55 -7.38
N THR A 138 19.82 18.15 -7.27
CA THR A 138 18.56 17.47 -7.04
C THR A 138 18.02 16.86 -8.35
N ASN A 139 18.88 16.23 -9.16
CA ASN A 139 18.40 15.49 -10.34
C ASN A 139 17.68 14.24 -9.84
N ARG A 140 16.35 14.27 -9.92
CA ARG A 140 15.43 13.21 -9.49
C ARG A 140 15.02 12.29 -10.66
N ASP A 141 15.87 12.13 -11.67
CA ASP A 141 15.60 11.25 -12.82
C ASP A 141 16.78 10.30 -13.08
N PRO A 142 16.63 8.97 -12.90
CA PRO A 142 17.72 8.00 -13.11
C PRO A 142 18.17 7.84 -14.57
N ASN A 143 17.50 8.47 -15.54
CA ASN A 143 17.77 8.31 -16.97
C ASN A 143 18.21 9.59 -17.68
N ASP A 144 18.47 10.68 -16.95
CA ASP A 144 18.98 11.90 -17.56
C ASP A 144 20.52 11.82 -17.67
N THR A 145 21.01 11.47 -18.86
CA THR A 145 22.43 11.52 -19.25
C THR A 145 22.70 12.71 -20.15
#